data_AF-A0A7R8WJK4-F1
#
_entry.id   AF-A0A7R8WJK4-F1
#
_cell.length_a   1.000
_cell.length_b   1.000
_cell.length_c   1.000
_cell.angle_alpha   90.00
_cell.angle_beta   90.00
_cell.angle_gamma   90.00
#
_symmetry.space_group_name_H-M   'P 1'
#
loop_
_entity.id
_entity.type
_entity.pdbx_description
1 polymer ?
#
loop_
_entity_poly.entity_id
_entity_poly.type
_entity_poly.pdbx_seq_one_letter_code
_entity_poly.pdbx_strand_id
1 'polypeptide(L)'
;MFVVLTDVESVRDDRHTCTAFSVIIHYSYTAMGIWLALLCWAAFKAVTQGVIGGRLTAYSLLAWGLPLISVGVALLVNMQKYGTDPRCMIAFDNEIKWLFFGPLLIFATFGFLLACIVLCNLTTTQMRYEWIISDLNPVCFGLAFVCIYFGLTWSAGIPAYFVFSWTFDIPSFYPLFQVMNAYMGILILLLLGFHSPRWRGVVFRKQIEERKLREQQQAEEKPIVEKPPEPEPEPLGRKIYNAGS
;
A
#
# COMPACT_ATOMS: atom_id res chain seq x y z
N MET A 1 7.39 15.04 -3.97
CA MET A 1 8.09 16.15 -3.27
C MET A 1 9.29 16.64 -4.07
N PHE A 2 10.28 15.81 -4.41
CA PHE A 2 11.48 16.26 -5.15
C PHE A 2 11.20 16.81 -6.55
N VAL A 3 10.24 16.26 -7.29
CA VAL A 3 9.88 16.75 -8.65
C VAL A 3 9.26 18.16 -8.65
N VAL A 4 8.71 18.62 -7.52
CA VAL A 4 8.21 20.00 -7.41
C VAL A 4 9.39 20.97 -7.26
N LEU A 5 10.46 20.54 -6.59
CA LEU A 5 11.67 21.35 -6.42
C LEU A 5 12.42 21.54 -7.74
N THR A 6 12.30 20.60 -8.67
CA THR A 6 12.87 20.73 -10.01
C THR A 6 12.12 21.69 -10.93
N ASP A 7 11.00 22.28 -10.50
CA ASP A 7 10.36 23.40 -11.21
C ASP A 7 10.92 24.77 -10.78
N VAL A 8 11.75 24.84 -9.74
CA VAL A 8 12.42 26.07 -9.33
C VAL A 8 13.54 26.40 -10.32
N GLU A 9 13.54 27.61 -10.86
CA GLU A 9 14.47 28.06 -11.91
C GLU A 9 15.95 27.93 -11.46
N SER A 10 16.26 28.35 -10.23
CA SER A 10 17.61 28.18 -9.64
C SER A 10 18.11 26.74 -9.58
N VAL A 11 17.21 25.74 -9.52
CA VAL A 11 17.55 24.31 -9.51
C VAL A 11 17.81 23.80 -10.93
N ARG A 12 17.10 24.35 -11.94
CA ARG A 12 17.19 23.94 -13.34
C ARG A 12 18.40 24.53 -14.05
N ASP A 13 18.73 25.77 -13.74
CA ASP A 13 19.78 26.51 -14.46
C ASP A 13 21.17 26.01 -14.08
N ASP A 14 21.36 25.55 -12.83
CA ASP A 14 22.61 24.95 -12.41
C ASP A 14 22.68 23.46 -12.80
N ARG A 15 23.64 23.16 -13.69
CA ARG A 15 23.86 21.81 -14.22
C ARG A 15 24.09 20.78 -13.13
N HIS A 16 24.88 21.10 -12.11
CA HIS A 16 25.26 20.16 -11.05
C HIS A 16 24.08 19.86 -10.12
N THR A 17 23.33 20.89 -9.74
CA THR A 17 22.14 20.79 -8.92
C THR A 17 21.06 19.98 -9.64
N CYS A 18 20.82 20.26 -10.93
CA CYS A 18 19.86 19.54 -11.75
C CYS A 18 20.20 18.04 -11.85
N THR A 19 21.48 17.70 -12.11
CA THR A 19 21.96 16.31 -12.10
C THR A 19 21.81 15.65 -10.73
N ALA A 20 22.08 16.35 -9.63
CA ALA A 20 21.91 15.81 -8.28
C ALA A 20 20.44 15.45 -7.97
N PHE A 21 19.50 16.33 -8.30
CA PHE A 21 18.07 16.04 -8.19
C PHE A 21 17.67 14.86 -9.09
N SER A 22 18.22 14.80 -10.31
CA SER A 22 17.99 13.67 -11.23
C SER A 22 18.39 12.32 -10.63
N VAL A 23 19.54 12.27 -9.95
CA VAL A 23 20.02 11.07 -9.24
C VAL A 23 19.07 10.71 -8.08
N ILE A 24 18.70 11.69 -7.26
CA ILE A 24 17.80 11.49 -6.12
C ILE A 24 16.43 10.99 -6.59
N ILE A 25 15.89 11.58 -7.67
CA ILE A 25 14.61 11.22 -8.27
C ILE A 25 14.64 9.78 -8.79
N HIS A 26 15.65 9.43 -9.59
CA HIS A 26 15.82 8.07 -10.10
C HIS A 26 15.90 7.07 -8.93
N TYR A 27 16.80 7.31 -7.97
CA TYR A 27 16.96 6.43 -6.80
C TYR A 27 15.65 6.22 -6.05
N SER A 28 14.98 7.32 -5.68
CA SER A 28 13.79 7.30 -4.84
C SER A 28 12.62 6.60 -5.52
N TYR A 29 12.40 6.83 -6.81
CA TYR A 29 11.31 6.21 -7.53
C TYR A 29 11.54 4.72 -7.81
N THR A 30 12.77 4.34 -8.15
CA THR A 30 13.13 2.92 -8.30
C THR A 30 13.02 2.20 -6.96
N ALA A 31 13.46 2.82 -5.86
CA ALA A 31 13.29 2.28 -4.50
C ALA A 31 11.80 2.09 -4.15
N MET A 32 10.95 3.09 -4.43
CA MET A 32 9.51 2.99 -4.20
C MET A 32 8.88 1.84 -4.98
N GLY A 33 9.21 1.68 -6.26
CA GLY A 33 8.70 0.59 -7.09
C GLY A 33 9.11 -0.79 -6.57
N ILE A 34 10.37 -0.94 -6.14
CA ILE A 34 10.87 -2.21 -5.60
C ILE A 34 10.25 -2.50 -4.23
N TRP A 35 10.15 -1.51 -3.34
CA TRP A 35 9.45 -1.66 -2.06
C TRP A 35 8.02 -2.16 -2.26
N LEU A 36 7.28 -1.53 -3.18
CA LEU A 36 5.90 -1.90 -3.48
C LEU A 36 5.81 -3.33 -4.01
N ALA A 37 6.68 -3.71 -4.96
CA ALA A 37 6.76 -5.06 -5.49
C ALA A 37 7.08 -6.12 -4.42
N LEU A 38 8.02 -5.84 -3.51
CA LEU A 38 8.40 -6.73 -2.42
C LEU A 38 7.31 -6.84 -1.35
N LEU A 39 6.56 -5.76 -1.08
CA LEU A 39 5.40 -5.81 -0.21
C LEU A 39 4.29 -6.69 -0.79
N CYS A 40 4.02 -6.58 -2.09
CA CYS A 40 3.10 -7.49 -2.79
C CYS A 40 3.58 -8.94 -2.78
N TRP A 41 4.89 -9.17 -2.93
CA TRP A 41 5.48 -10.50 -2.80
C TRP A 41 5.31 -11.08 -1.39
N ALA A 42 5.54 -10.27 -0.35
CA ALA A 42 5.33 -10.69 1.02
C ALA A 42 3.86 -11.02 1.29
N ALA A 43 2.92 -10.20 0.79
CA ALA A 43 1.49 -10.45 0.87
C ALA A 43 1.08 -11.73 0.15
N PHE A 44 1.60 -11.95 -1.07
CA PHE A 44 1.40 -13.18 -1.83
C PHE A 44 1.85 -14.42 -1.06
N LYS A 45 3.05 -14.39 -0.45
CA LYS A 45 3.55 -15.49 0.38
C LYS A 45 2.73 -15.72 1.64
N ALA A 46 2.26 -14.65 2.28
CA ALA A 46 1.41 -14.75 3.46
C ALA A 46 0.06 -15.41 3.11
N VAL A 47 -0.54 -15.03 1.98
CA VAL A 47 -1.82 -15.60 1.52
C VAL A 47 -1.66 -17.03 0.99
N THR A 48 -0.66 -17.32 0.15
CA THR A 48 -0.56 -18.64 -0.50
C THR A 48 0.18 -19.69 0.31
N GLN A 49 1.14 -19.29 1.14
CA GLN A 49 2.02 -20.21 1.89
C GLN A 49 1.85 -20.10 3.41
N GLY A 50 1.05 -19.15 3.91
CA GLY A 50 0.91 -18.89 5.34
C GLY A 50 2.19 -18.37 6.02
N VAL A 51 3.20 -17.98 5.25
CA VAL A 51 4.49 -17.52 5.79
C VAL A 51 4.41 -16.02 6.09
N ILE A 52 4.30 -15.67 7.36
CA ILE A 52 4.21 -14.29 7.83
C ILE A 52 5.53 -13.88 8.50
N GLY A 53 6.11 -12.77 8.05
CA GLY A 53 7.27 -12.15 8.68
C GLY A 53 8.62 -12.85 8.39
N GLY A 54 9.65 -12.43 9.14
CA GLY A 54 10.98 -13.07 9.16
C GLY A 54 11.93 -12.74 8.01
N ARG A 55 11.56 -11.86 7.06
CA ARG A 55 12.39 -11.53 5.88
C ARG A 55 12.54 -10.03 5.59
N LEU A 56 12.10 -9.16 6.51
CA LEU A 56 12.12 -7.71 6.30
C LEU A 56 13.53 -7.19 6.03
N THR A 57 14.56 -7.72 6.71
CA THR A 57 15.95 -7.33 6.49
C THR A 57 16.40 -7.62 5.05
N ALA A 58 16.13 -8.82 4.54
CA ALA A 58 16.48 -9.19 3.16
C ALA A 58 15.71 -8.31 2.14
N TYR A 59 14.43 -8.07 2.36
CA TYR A 59 13.64 -7.18 1.50
C TYR A 59 14.15 -5.74 1.54
N SER A 60 14.56 -5.24 2.71
CA SER A 60 15.12 -3.90 2.85
C SER A 60 16.44 -3.76 2.09
N LEU A 61 17.32 -4.75 2.19
CA LEU A 61 18.59 -4.75 1.44
C LEU A 61 18.36 -4.73 -0.07
N LEU A 62 17.39 -5.51 -0.57
CA LEU A 62 17.03 -5.49 -1.99
C LEU A 62 16.41 -4.15 -2.41
N ALA A 63 15.47 -3.63 -1.62
CA ALA A 63 14.74 -2.41 -1.92
C ALA A 63 15.62 -1.16 -1.94
N TRP A 64 16.70 -1.13 -1.17
CA TRP A 64 17.65 -0.01 -1.15
C TRP A 64 18.87 -0.26 -2.04
N GLY A 65 19.30 -1.52 -2.21
CA GLY A 65 20.48 -1.87 -2.99
C GLY A 65 20.26 -1.87 -4.50
N LEU A 66 19.16 -2.46 -4.99
CA LEU A 66 18.85 -2.53 -6.42
C LEU A 66 18.68 -1.13 -7.07
N PRO A 67 18.06 -0.12 -6.43
CA PRO A 67 18.05 1.24 -6.98
C PRO A 67 19.44 1.86 -7.10
N LEU A 68 20.37 1.59 -6.17
CA LEU A 68 21.76 2.07 -6.28
C LEU A 68 22.44 1.48 -7.52
N ILE A 69 22.21 0.20 -7.81
CA ILE A 69 22.71 -0.46 -9.01
C ILE A 69 22.10 0.20 -10.25
N SER A 70 20.79 0.43 -10.27
CA SER A 70 20.08 1.10 -11.39
C SER A 70 20.67 2.47 -11.70
N VAL A 71 20.87 3.29 -10.67
CA VAL A 71 21.50 4.62 -10.80
C VAL A 71 22.94 4.50 -11.26
N GLY A 72 23.72 3.58 -10.68
CA GLY A 72 25.12 3.35 -11.03
C GLY A 72 25.28 2.96 -12.50
N VAL A 73 24.46 2.04 -13.00
CA VAL A 73 24.44 1.65 -14.42
C VAL A 73 24.11 2.85 -15.31
N ALA A 74 23.09 3.64 -14.97
CA ALA A 74 22.72 4.81 -15.76
C ALA A 74 23.85 5.86 -15.83
N LEU A 75 24.54 6.10 -14.71
CA LEU A 75 25.69 7.00 -14.67
C LEU A 75 26.89 6.45 -15.46
N LEU A 76 27.16 5.15 -15.40
CA LEU A 76 28.24 4.51 -16.16
C LEU A 76 27.99 4.53 -17.67
N VAL A 77 26.74 4.35 -18.11
CA VAL A 77 26.39 4.35 -19.53
C VAL A 77 26.57 5.76 -20.13
N ASN A 78 26.00 6.79 -19.49
CA ASN A 78 26.17 8.16 -19.99
C ASN A 78 25.94 9.25 -18.94
N MET A 79 26.93 9.48 -18.08
CA MET A 79 26.90 10.56 -17.09
C MET A 79 26.67 11.95 -17.72
N GLN A 80 27.28 12.22 -18.89
CA GLN A 80 27.24 13.55 -19.50
C GLN A 80 25.84 13.97 -19.92
N LYS A 81 25.00 13.01 -20.32
CA LYS A 81 23.60 13.24 -20.69
C LYS A 81 22.64 13.15 -19.50
N TYR A 82 23.10 12.69 -18.35
CA TYR A 82 22.28 12.56 -17.15
C TYR A 82 21.91 13.94 -16.57
N GLY A 83 20.66 14.14 -16.16
CA GLY A 83 20.09 15.42 -15.72
C GLY A 83 19.95 16.49 -16.81
N THR A 84 19.98 16.13 -18.10
CA THR A 84 19.79 17.10 -19.23
C THR A 84 18.34 17.44 -19.52
N ASP A 85 17.37 16.75 -18.90
CA ASP A 85 15.97 17.07 -19.10
C ASP A 85 15.65 18.47 -18.56
N PRO A 86 14.79 19.26 -19.23
CA PRO A 86 14.44 20.61 -18.78
C PRO A 86 13.84 20.67 -17.37
N ARG A 87 13.28 19.54 -16.87
CA ARG A 87 12.75 19.42 -15.52
C ARG A 87 13.68 18.62 -14.59
N CYS A 88 14.96 18.52 -14.94
CA CYS A 88 15.96 17.73 -14.21
C CYS A 88 15.64 16.24 -14.09
N MET A 89 14.69 15.74 -14.87
CA MET A 89 14.50 14.31 -15.03
C MET A 89 15.69 13.68 -15.78
N ILE A 90 15.82 12.38 -15.70
CA ILE A 90 17.02 11.59 -16.06
C ILE A 90 17.83 12.07 -17.25
N ALA A 91 17.25 12.28 -18.42
CA ALA A 91 17.96 12.81 -19.59
C ALA A 91 16.95 13.29 -20.62
N PHE A 92 17.37 14.15 -21.55
CA PHE A 92 16.53 14.48 -22.70
C PHE A 92 16.26 13.26 -23.59
N ASP A 93 17.29 12.44 -23.84
CA ASP A 93 17.22 11.29 -24.73
C ASP A 93 16.37 10.13 -24.19
N ASN A 94 15.46 9.64 -25.03
CA ASN A 94 14.57 8.52 -24.69
C ASN A 94 15.33 7.22 -24.37
N GLU A 95 16.49 6.97 -24.99
CA GLU A 95 17.30 5.77 -24.74
C GLU A 95 17.78 5.71 -23.28
N ILE A 96 18.19 6.85 -22.72
CA ILE A 96 18.66 6.94 -21.34
C ILE A 96 17.48 6.92 -20.37
N LYS A 97 16.34 7.53 -20.74
CA LYS A 97 15.09 7.42 -19.97
C LYS A 97 14.68 5.97 -19.77
N TRP A 98 14.87 5.10 -20.76
CA TRP A 98 14.55 3.66 -20.65
C TRP A 98 15.37 2.91 -19.60
N LEU A 99 16.60 3.35 -19.29
CA LEU A 99 17.41 2.73 -18.21
C LEU A 99 16.76 2.86 -16.84
N PHE A 100 15.84 3.82 -16.67
CA PHE A 100 15.05 3.99 -15.46
C PHE A 100 13.62 3.46 -15.59
N PHE A 101 12.91 3.87 -16.66
CA PHE A 101 11.53 3.45 -16.84
C PHE A 101 11.42 1.92 -17.02
N GLY A 102 12.40 1.28 -17.65
CA GLY A 102 12.43 -0.17 -17.84
C GLY A 102 12.36 -0.94 -16.52
N PRO A 103 13.36 -0.81 -15.62
CA PRO A 103 13.33 -1.45 -14.31
C PRO A 103 12.05 -1.12 -13.52
N LEU A 104 11.63 0.14 -13.54
CA LEU A 104 10.46 0.61 -12.82
C LEU A 104 9.16 -0.06 -13.28
N LEU A 105 8.96 -0.17 -14.61
CA LEU A 105 7.79 -0.83 -15.20
C LEU A 105 7.79 -2.34 -14.93
N ILE A 106 8.97 -2.98 -14.90
CA ILE A 106 9.08 -4.39 -14.53
C ILE A 106 8.59 -4.60 -13.08
N PHE A 107 9.08 -3.80 -12.12
CA PHE A 107 8.64 -3.92 -10.73
C PHE A 107 7.17 -3.54 -10.55
N ALA A 108 6.68 -2.50 -11.24
CA ALA A 108 5.28 -2.10 -11.23
C ALA A 108 4.36 -3.24 -11.71
N THR A 109 4.70 -3.84 -12.85
CA THR A 109 3.95 -4.94 -13.45
C THR A 109 3.97 -6.17 -12.56
N PHE A 110 5.13 -6.53 -12.03
CA PHE A 110 5.28 -7.66 -11.11
C PHE A 110 4.43 -7.47 -9.84
N GLY A 111 4.51 -6.29 -9.21
CA GLY A 111 3.68 -5.95 -8.04
C GLY A 111 2.18 -5.99 -8.34
N PHE A 112 1.76 -5.46 -9.50
CA PHE A 112 0.37 -5.49 -9.94
C PHE A 112 -0.15 -6.92 -10.14
N LEU A 113 0.61 -7.79 -10.83
CA LEU A 113 0.23 -9.18 -11.03
C LEU A 113 0.07 -9.93 -9.71
N LEU A 114 1.01 -9.76 -8.79
CA LEU A 114 0.93 -10.35 -7.45
C LEU A 114 -0.27 -9.84 -6.67
N ALA A 115 -0.57 -8.54 -6.75
CA ALA A 115 -1.76 -7.96 -6.13
C ALA A 115 -3.05 -8.59 -6.68
N CYS A 116 -3.17 -8.75 -8.01
CA CYS A 116 -4.32 -9.42 -8.63
C CYS A 116 -4.47 -10.86 -8.14
N ILE A 117 -3.36 -11.62 -8.12
CA ILE A 117 -3.37 -13.01 -7.63
C ILE A 117 -3.82 -13.05 -6.17
N VAL A 118 -3.28 -12.18 -5.32
CA VAL A 118 -3.68 -12.07 -3.92
C VAL A 118 -5.16 -11.78 -3.79
N LEU A 119 -5.70 -10.79 -4.51
CA LEU A 119 -7.13 -10.46 -4.48
C LEU A 119 -8.00 -11.66 -4.89
N CYS A 120 -7.66 -12.36 -5.97
CA CYS A 120 -8.39 -13.55 -6.40
C CYS A 120 -8.37 -14.68 -5.36
N ASN A 121 -7.24 -14.86 -4.67
CA ASN A 121 -7.11 -15.87 -3.61
C ASN A 121 -7.92 -15.49 -2.36
N LEU A 122 -7.99 -14.20 -2.02
CA LEU A 122 -8.79 -13.73 -0.88
C LEU A 122 -10.30 -13.86 -1.12
N THR A 123 -10.75 -13.73 -2.38
CA THR A 123 -12.16 -13.94 -2.75
C THR A 123 -12.54 -15.41 -2.88
N THR A 124 -11.54 -16.30 -3.03
CA THR A 124 -11.78 -17.74 -3.19
C THR A 124 -11.81 -18.39 -1.81
N THR A 125 -12.95 -19.01 -1.45
CA THR A 125 -13.28 -19.56 -0.12
C THR A 125 -12.48 -20.81 0.30
N GLN A 126 -11.20 -20.93 -0.07
CA GLN A 126 -10.41 -22.16 0.04
C GLN A 126 -9.33 -22.16 1.14
N MET A 127 -9.30 -21.17 2.03
CA MET A 127 -8.16 -21.00 2.93
C MET A 127 -8.44 -21.43 4.37
N ARG A 128 -7.65 -22.40 4.84
CA ARG A 128 -7.62 -23.05 6.17
C ARG A 128 -7.43 -22.13 7.40
N TYR A 129 -7.38 -20.80 7.26
CA TYR A 129 -7.02 -19.86 8.34
C TYR A 129 -7.80 -18.54 8.26
N GLU A 130 -9.12 -18.59 8.51
CA GLU A 130 -10.01 -17.43 8.45
C GLU A 130 -9.54 -16.22 9.29
N TRP A 131 -8.95 -16.48 10.46
CA TRP A 131 -8.45 -15.43 11.36
C TRP A 131 -7.24 -14.68 10.80
N ILE A 132 -6.33 -15.35 10.09
CA ILE A 132 -5.18 -14.71 9.44
C ILE A 132 -5.63 -13.83 8.27
N ILE A 133 -6.60 -14.31 7.51
CA ILE A 133 -7.11 -13.61 6.32
C ILE A 133 -7.86 -12.35 6.70
N SER A 134 -8.68 -12.40 7.76
CA SER A 134 -9.41 -11.23 8.25
C SER A 134 -8.47 -10.08 8.60
N ASP A 135 -7.32 -10.39 9.21
CA ASP A 135 -6.29 -9.41 9.55
C ASP A 135 -5.49 -8.90 8.34
N LEU A 136 -5.28 -9.76 7.34
CA LEU A 136 -4.43 -9.46 6.18
C LEU A 136 -5.20 -8.77 5.04
N ASN A 137 -6.52 -8.98 4.95
CA ASN A 137 -7.41 -8.41 3.93
C ASN A 137 -7.20 -6.90 3.74
N PRO A 138 -7.31 -6.04 4.78
CA PRO A 138 -7.18 -4.60 4.61
C PRO A 138 -5.82 -4.19 4.02
N VAL A 139 -4.74 -4.87 4.41
CA VAL A 139 -3.40 -4.63 3.90
C VAL A 139 -3.28 -5.03 2.44
N CYS A 140 -3.81 -6.20 2.07
CA CYS A 140 -3.79 -6.68 0.69
C CYS A 140 -4.61 -5.79 -0.26
N PHE A 141 -5.81 -5.38 0.15
CA PHE A 141 -6.63 -4.43 -0.63
C PHE A 141 -5.94 -3.08 -0.77
N GLY A 142 -5.35 -2.56 0.31
CA GLY A 142 -4.60 -1.31 0.28
C GLY A 142 -3.38 -1.39 -0.66
N LEU A 143 -2.61 -2.49 -0.60
CA LEU A 143 -1.47 -2.72 -1.49
C LEU A 143 -1.91 -2.82 -2.95
N ALA A 144 -3.00 -3.52 -3.24
CA ALA A 144 -3.53 -3.63 -4.60
C ALA A 144 -3.93 -2.27 -5.17
N PHE A 145 -4.63 -1.45 -4.38
CA PHE A 145 -4.99 -0.10 -4.81
C PHE A 145 -3.76 0.77 -5.03
N VAL A 146 -2.77 0.72 -4.13
CA VAL A 146 -1.50 1.45 -4.29
C VAL A 146 -0.75 1.00 -5.55
N CYS A 147 -0.73 -0.30 -5.87
CA CYS A 147 -0.14 -0.82 -7.11
C CYS A 147 -0.84 -0.30 -8.37
N ILE A 148 -2.18 -0.30 -8.39
CA ILE A 148 -2.96 0.24 -9.50
C ILE A 148 -2.64 1.73 -9.67
N TYR A 149 -2.67 2.48 -8.58
CA TYR A 149 -2.39 3.91 -8.59
C TYR A 149 -0.96 4.23 -9.04
N PHE A 150 0.02 3.45 -8.57
CA PHE A 150 1.42 3.53 -9.01
C PHE A 150 1.55 3.24 -10.50
N GLY A 151 0.92 2.16 -11.00
CA GLY A 151 0.89 1.85 -12.42
C GLY A 151 0.30 2.98 -13.26
N LEU A 152 -0.86 3.52 -12.87
CA LEU A 152 -1.49 4.66 -13.55
C LEU A 152 -0.61 5.90 -13.55
N THR A 153 0.04 6.19 -12.41
CA THR A 153 0.97 7.32 -12.26
C THR A 153 2.12 7.20 -13.25
N TRP A 154 2.75 6.03 -13.35
CA TRP A 154 3.89 5.84 -14.26
C TRP A 154 3.48 5.71 -15.72
N SER A 155 2.29 5.19 -16.02
CA SER A 155 1.68 5.26 -17.35
C SER A 155 1.46 6.71 -17.80
N ALA A 156 1.05 7.62 -16.91
CA ALA A 156 1.00 9.05 -17.20
C ALA A 156 2.40 9.70 -17.27
N GLY A 157 3.40 9.12 -16.61
CA GLY A 157 4.80 9.56 -16.68
C GLY A 157 5.44 9.33 -18.05
N ILE A 158 5.01 8.30 -18.79
CA ILE A 158 5.51 8.03 -20.15
C ILE A 158 5.24 9.20 -21.10
N PRO A 159 3.99 9.62 -21.38
CA PRO A 159 3.70 10.79 -22.22
C PRO A 159 4.13 12.11 -21.58
N ALA A 160 4.39 12.15 -20.28
CA ALA A 160 4.99 13.32 -19.65
C ALA A 160 6.43 13.52 -20.13
N TYR A 161 7.29 12.50 -19.98
CA TYR A 161 8.74 12.66 -20.18
C TYR A 161 9.28 12.17 -21.53
N PHE A 162 8.63 11.21 -22.19
CA PHE A 162 9.13 10.71 -23.48
C PHE A 162 8.74 11.65 -24.62
N VAL A 163 9.71 11.95 -25.47
CA VAL A 163 9.46 12.70 -26.70
C VAL A 163 8.89 11.72 -27.72
N PHE A 164 7.65 11.94 -28.14
CA PHE A 164 6.98 11.14 -29.16
C PHE A 164 6.84 11.95 -30.44
N SER A 165 7.30 11.41 -31.57
CA SER A 165 7.23 12.08 -32.88
C SER A 165 5.83 12.05 -33.53
N TRP A 166 4.78 11.68 -32.79
CA TRP A 166 3.43 11.55 -33.35
C TRP A 166 2.80 12.93 -33.58
N THR A 167 2.09 13.09 -34.71
CA THR A 167 1.46 14.33 -35.20
C THR A 167 0.23 14.80 -34.40
N PHE A 168 -0.07 14.17 -33.26
CA PHE A 168 -1.22 14.55 -32.42
C PHE A 168 -0.79 15.58 -31.40
N ASP A 169 -1.52 16.70 -31.33
CA ASP A 169 -1.29 17.78 -30.38
C ASP A 169 -1.80 17.35 -28.98
N ILE A 170 -1.00 16.55 -28.28
CA ILE A 170 -1.35 15.98 -26.97
C ILE A 170 -1.01 16.99 -25.87
N PRO A 171 -1.93 17.29 -24.93
CA PRO A 171 -1.63 18.15 -23.79
C PRO A 171 -0.47 17.62 -22.95
N SER A 172 0.24 18.53 -22.28
CA SER A 172 1.33 18.11 -21.38
C SER A 172 0.81 17.28 -20.20
N PHE A 173 1.31 16.04 -20.07
CA PHE A 173 1.00 15.16 -18.94
C PHE A 173 1.80 15.47 -17.65
N TYR A 174 2.74 16.42 -17.69
CA TYR A 174 3.57 16.76 -16.53
C TYR A 174 2.77 17.16 -15.28
N PRO A 175 1.77 18.07 -15.35
CA PRO A 175 1.02 18.48 -14.16
C PRO A 175 0.24 17.31 -13.55
N LEU A 176 -0.37 16.48 -14.40
CA LEU A 176 -1.09 15.28 -13.96
C LEU A 176 -0.14 14.32 -13.23
N PHE A 177 1.01 14.00 -13.83
CA PHE A 177 2.02 13.14 -13.23
C PHE A 177 2.50 13.66 -11.87
N GLN A 178 2.76 14.97 -11.76
CA GLN A 178 3.20 15.60 -10.52
C GLN A 178 2.16 15.50 -9.41
N VAL A 179 0.90 15.82 -9.73
CA VAL A 179 -0.22 15.73 -8.79
C VAL A 179 -0.40 14.29 -8.31
N MET A 180 -0.41 13.32 -9.23
CA MET A 180 -0.56 11.91 -8.86
C MET A 180 0.57 11.44 -7.93
N ASN A 181 1.82 11.79 -8.24
CA ASN A 181 2.95 11.49 -7.37
C ASN A 181 2.86 12.15 -5.99
N ALA A 182 2.33 13.38 -5.89
CA ALA A 182 2.18 14.07 -4.62
C ALA A 182 1.17 13.35 -3.70
N TYR A 183 0.10 12.80 -4.26
CA TYR A 183 -0.92 12.06 -3.50
C TYR A 183 -0.49 10.64 -3.09
N MET A 184 0.54 10.07 -3.72
CA MET A 184 1.01 8.70 -3.45
C MET A 184 1.22 8.42 -1.95
N GLY A 185 1.95 9.30 -1.25
CA GLY A 185 2.22 9.14 0.19
C GLY A 185 0.96 9.23 1.05
N ILE A 186 0.03 10.13 0.69
CA ILE A 186 -1.25 10.29 1.40
C ILE A 186 -2.09 9.01 1.24
N LEU A 187 -2.16 8.46 0.02
CA LEU A 187 -2.90 7.23 -0.26
C LEU A 187 -2.32 6.03 0.52
N ILE A 188 -0.98 5.90 0.56
CA ILE A 188 -0.32 4.87 1.36
C ILE A 188 -0.70 4.98 2.84
N LEU A 189 -0.66 6.19 3.42
CA LEU A 189 -1.02 6.42 4.83
C LEU A 189 -2.49 6.09 5.12
N LEU A 190 -3.41 6.49 4.23
CA LEU A 190 -4.84 6.23 4.41
C LEU A 190 -5.16 4.73 4.27
N LEU A 191 -4.65 4.08 3.23
CA LEU A 191 -5.03 2.71 2.87
C LEU A 191 -4.32 1.65 3.72
N LEU A 192 -3.02 1.82 3.97
CA LEU A 192 -2.24 0.86 4.76
C LEU A 192 -2.17 1.22 6.24
N GLY A 193 -2.31 2.51 6.58
CA GLY A 193 -2.33 3.00 7.96
C GLY A 193 -3.76 3.06 8.51
N PHE A 194 -4.45 4.18 8.29
CA PHE A 194 -5.73 4.47 8.96
C PHE A 194 -6.83 3.42 8.73
N HIS A 195 -6.94 2.87 7.52
CA HIS A 195 -7.93 1.82 7.24
C HIS A 195 -7.59 0.46 7.85
N SER A 196 -6.32 0.22 8.20
CA SER A 196 -5.89 -1.05 8.78
C SER A 196 -6.33 -1.17 10.26
N PRO A 197 -7.17 -2.15 10.63
CA PRO A 197 -7.53 -2.40 12.04
C PRO A 197 -6.29 -2.68 12.89
N ARG A 198 -5.27 -3.32 12.30
CA ARG A 198 -4.00 -3.62 12.97
C ARG A 198 -3.23 -2.36 13.32
N TRP A 199 -3.15 -1.39 12.40
CA TRP A 199 -2.50 -0.11 12.66
C TRP A 199 -3.23 0.67 13.75
N ARG A 200 -4.57 0.76 13.66
CA ARG A 200 -5.41 1.41 14.68
C ARG A 200 -5.27 0.73 16.05
N GLY A 201 -5.21 -0.60 16.09
CA GLY A 201 -5.05 -1.37 17.33
C GLY A 201 -3.68 -1.16 18.00
N VAL A 202 -2.63 -0.82 17.24
CA VAL A 202 -1.32 -0.47 17.79
C VAL A 202 -1.28 0.99 18.24
N VAL A 203 -1.73 1.92 17.39
CA VAL A 203 -1.68 3.36 17.66
C VAL A 203 -2.63 3.77 18.78
N PHE A 204 -3.84 3.24 18.78
CA PHE A 204 -4.86 3.53 19.79
C PHE A 204 -4.95 2.46 20.88
N ARG A 205 -3.93 1.61 21.04
CA ARG A 205 -3.92 0.51 22.03
C ARG A 205 -4.34 0.98 23.41
N LYS A 206 -3.71 2.05 23.90
CA LYS A 206 -3.95 2.60 25.24
C LYS A 206 -5.40 3.06 25.42
N GLN A 207 -5.98 3.73 24.44
CA GLN A 207 -7.37 4.20 24.50
C GLN A 207 -8.36 3.03 24.47
N ILE A 208 -8.06 1.97 23.71
CA ILE A 208 -8.87 0.75 23.67
C ILE A 208 -8.80 0.02 25.02
N GLU A 209 -7.63 -0.09 25.63
CA GLU A 209 -7.45 -0.68 26.97
C GLU A 209 -8.21 0.12 28.03
N GLU A 210 -8.05 1.45 28.05
CA GLU A 210 -8.79 2.34 28.95
C GLU A 210 -10.31 2.23 28.77
N ARG A 211 -10.79 2.10 27.52
CA ARG A 211 -12.21 1.91 27.23
C ARG A 211 -12.72 0.56 27.74
N LYS A 212 -11.97 -0.53 27.52
CA LYS A 212 -12.33 -1.87 28.02
C LYS A 212 -12.40 -1.91 29.55
N LEU A 213 -11.46 -1.26 30.22
CA LEU A 213 -11.47 -1.11 31.68
C LEU A 213 -12.72 -0.37 32.17
N ARG A 214 -13.11 0.72 31.51
CA ARG A 214 -14.36 1.44 31.83
C ARG A 214 -15.61 0.60 31.60
N GLU A 215 -15.65 -0.16 30.51
CA GLU A 215 -16.77 -1.05 30.19
C GLU A 215 -16.88 -2.22 31.19
N GLN A 216 -15.75 -2.77 31.66
CA GLN A 216 -15.71 -3.78 32.72
C GLN A 216 -16.20 -3.22 34.06
N GLN A 217 -15.73 -2.03 34.45
CA GLN A 217 -16.18 -1.36 35.67
C GLN A 217 -17.70 -1.11 35.64
N GLN A 218 -18.23 -0.63 34.50
CA GLN A 218 -19.67 -0.41 34.34
C GLN A 218 -20.49 -1.71 34.33
N ALA A 219 -19.91 -2.82 33.88
CA ALA A 219 -20.58 -4.12 33.90
C ALA A 219 -20.65 -4.71 35.33
N GLU A 220 -19.61 -4.49 36.14
CA GLU A 220 -19.58 -4.87 37.56
C GLU A 220 -20.50 -3.99 38.42
N GLU A 221 -20.67 -2.71 38.07
CA GLU A 221 -21.54 -1.78 38.79
C GLU A 221 -23.04 -1.96 38.49
N LYS A 222 -23.42 -2.70 37.44
CA LYS A 222 -24.84 -2.93 37.14
C LYS A 222 -25.47 -3.80 38.23
N PRO A 223 -26.54 -3.32 38.91
CA PRO A 223 -27.22 -4.11 39.93
C PRO A 223 -27.76 -5.40 39.32
N ILE A 224 -27.58 -6.51 40.02
CA ILE A 224 -28.28 -7.76 39.73
C ILE A 224 -29.77 -7.46 39.89
N VAL A 225 -30.49 -7.31 38.77
CA VAL A 225 -31.96 -7.24 38.80
C VAL A 225 -32.42 -8.59 39.33
N GLU A 226 -32.81 -8.62 40.59
CA GLU A 226 -33.30 -9.80 41.29
C GLU A 226 -34.51 -10.32 40.50
N LYS A 227 -34.35 -11.49 39.88
CA LYS A 227 -35.42 -12.14 39.12
C LYS A 227 -36.56 -12.41 40.10
N PRO A 228 -37.81 -11.99 39.81
CA PRO A 228 -38.94 -12.28 40.69
C PRO A 228 -39.02 -13.79 40.96
N PRO A 229 -39.32 -14.19 42.21
CA PRO A 229 -39.38 -15.60 42.59
C PRO A 229 -40.35 -16.37 41.69
N GLU A 230 -39.90 -17.53 41.21
CA GLU A 230 -40.67 -18.42 40.36
C GLU A 230 -41.91 -18.91 41.14
N PRO A 231 -43.12 -18.84 40.56
CA PRO A 231 -44.34 -19.21 41.29
C PRO A 231 -44.30 -20.69 41.70
N GLU A 232 -44.68 -20.96 42.96
CA GLU A 232 -44.72 -22.30 43.54
C GLU A 232 -45.54 -23.27 42.66
N PRO A 233 -45.07 -24.51 42.44
CA PRO A 233 -45.81 -25.48 41.67
C PRO A 233 -47.10 -25.88 42.39
N GLU A 234 -48.21 -25.74 41.67
CA GLU A 234 -49.57 -26.07 42.13
C GLU A 234 -49.62 -27.54 42.61
N PRO A 235 -50.17 -27.83 43.81
CA PRO A 235 -50.13 -29.17 44.35
C PRO A 235 -50.96 -30.14 43.51
N LEU A 236 -50.34 -31.26 43.13
CA LEU A 236 -50.95 -32.35 42.38
C LEU A 236 -52.04 -33.02 43.23
N GLY A 237 -53.27 -32.53 43.13
CA GLY A 237 -54.36 -32.90 44.03
C GLY A 237 -55.70 -33.07 43.33
N ARG A 238 -55.97 -34.30 42.88
CA ARG A 238 -57.31 -34.94 42.88
C ARG A 238 -58.32 -34.45 41.83
N LYS A 239 -58.16 -34.90 40.58
CA LYS A 239 -59.33 -35.26 39.75
C LYS A 239 -59.49 -36.78 39.74
N ILE A 240 -60.20 -37.24 40.76
CA ILE A 240 -60.78 -38.57 40.84
C ILE A 240 -61.82 -38.69 39.72
N TYR A 241 -61.76 -39.84 39.05
CA TYR A 241 -62.78 -40.47 38.22
C TYR A 241 -64.21 -39.92 38.43
N ASN A 242 -64.82 -39.42 37.36
CA ASN A 242 -66.25 -39.61 37.13
C ASN A 242 -66.40 -40.20 35.72
N ALA A 243 -66.68 -41.50 35.70
CA ALA A 243 -67.27 -42.20 34.58
C ALA A 243 -68.78 -41.89 34.52
N GLY A 244 -69.33 -41.88 33.32
CA GLY A 244 -70.74 -42.20 33.06
C GLY A 244 -71.68 -41.02 32.85
N SER A 245 -71.96 -40.71 31.57
CA SER A 245 -73.27 -40.91 30.91
C SER A 245 -73.22 -40.35 29.50
#